data_AF-A0A480A515-F1
#
_entry.id   AF-A0A480A515-F1
#
_cell.length_a   1.000
_cell.length_b   1.000
_cell.length_c   1.000
_cell.angle_alpha   90.00
_cell.angle_beta   90.00
_cell.angle_gamma   90.00
#
_symmetry.space_group_name_H-M   'P 1'
#
loop_
_entity.id
_entity.type
_entity.pdbx_description
1 polymer ?
#
loop_
_entity_poly.entity_id
_entity_poly.type
_entity_poly.pdbx_seq_one_letter_code
_entity_poly.pdbx_strand_id
1 'polypeptide(L)'
;MIKTAEINADKLMRLRSNLCLWGEPPQYSGRGKPRVHGDKFKLNDESTWSDPEQTIELEDNKLGRVRIRLWTKKHFRLSTHHPMSIILVERLQIDGSPRVLKPMWLAFVGEEMPPLNEVWKLYLRRFAVDHWYRFIKQRLHWTLPKLSTPQQCDRWSDLMPLITWELWLARDIVNDHPLPWQKQITKLTPGRVAQAMPGILVRVSTPAQPPKPRGKSPGWKTGQNRQRRIRYPIVKKRTLPSRKAQPKTA
;
A
#
# COMPACT_ATOMS: atom_id res chain seq x y z
N MET A 1 -5.17 12.77 5.56
CA MET A 1 -6.43 13.26 4.99
C MET A 1 -6.23 14.50 4.13
N ILE A 2 -5.75 15.62 4.66
CA ILE A 2 -5.67 16.89 3.87
C ILE A 2 -4.85 16.72 2.59
N LYS A 3 -3.69 16.06 2.65
CA LYS A 3 -2.82 15.83 1.47
C LYS A 3 -3.44 14.95 0.36
N THR A 4 -4.52 14.25 0.66
CA THR A 4 -5.22 13.37 -0.29
C THR A 4 -6.66 13.83 -0.47
N ALA A 5 -7.04 15.04 -0.04
CA ALA A 5 -8.42 15.51 -0.09
C ALA A 5 -8.95 15.58 -1.53
N GLU A 6 -8.13 16.08 -2.45
CA GLU A 6 -8.47 16.29 -3.88
C GLU A 6 -8.56 15.00 -4.70
N ILE A 7 -8.12 13.86 -4.15
CA ILE A 7 -8.26 12.57 -4.84
C ILE A 7 -9.71 12.13 -4.74
N ASN A 8 -10.39 12.07 -5.90
CA ASN A 8 -11.75 11.55 -6.04
C ASN A 8 -11.76 10.02 -5.89
N ALA A 9 -11.67 9.57 -4.64
CA ALA A 9 -11.72 8.17 -4.27
C ALA A 9 -12.14 8.03 -2.80
N ASP A 10 -12.90 6.98 -2.51
CA ASP A 10 -13.20 6.57 -1.15
C ASP A 10 -11.93 6.08 -0.44
N LYS A 11 -11.77 6.48 0.82
CA LYS A 11 -10.56 6.29 1.62
C LYS A 11 -10.90 5.47 2.84
N LEU A 12 -10.35 4.27 2.90
CA LEU A 12 -10.37 3.43 4.09
C LEU A 12 -8.97 3.37 4.71
N MET A 13 -8.83 3.85 5.94
CA MET A 13 -7.54 4.08 6.59
C MET A 13 -7.49 3.43 7.96
N ARG A 14 -6.30 2.99 8.38
CA ARG A 14 -6.07 2.54 9.77
C ARG A 14 -5.80 3.74 10.66
N LEU A 15 -6.45 3.77 11.81
CA LEU A 15 -6.15 4.73 12.86
C LEU A 15 -5.27 4.11 13.95
N ARG A 16 -4.37 4.92 14.50
CA ARG A 16 -3.64 4.56 15.72
C ARG A 16 -4.56 4.73 16.93
N SER A 17 -4.50 3.80 17.87
CA SER A 17 -5.39 3.77 19.03
C SER A 17 -5.21 4.95 19.99
N ASN A 18 -4.10 5.68 19.95
CA ASN A 18 -3.89 6.85 20.81
C ASN A 18 -4.40 8.17 20.20
N LEU A 19 -5.15 8.11 19.10
CA LEU A 19 -5.71 9.30 18.47
C LEU A 19 -6.93 9.82 19.24
N CYS A 20 -7.12 11.14 19.15
CA CYS A 20 -8.26 11.86 19.67
C CYS A 20 -9.02 12.49 18.51
N LEU A 21 -10.33 12.36 18.54
CA LEU A 21 -11.29 12.87 17.58
C LEU A 21 -12.34 13.71 18.31
N TRP A 22 -13.15 14.42 17.54
CA TRP A 22 -14.24 15.26 18.05
C TRP A 22 -15.49 15.02 17.22
N GLY A 23 -16.66 15.10 17.85
CA GLY A 23 -17.94 15.13 17.15
C GLY A 23 -18.31 16.52 16.63
N GLU A 24 -19.46 16.59 15.96
CA GLU A 24 -20.09 17.86 15.55
C GLU A 24 -20.32 18.78 16.76
N PRO A 25 -20.02 20.08 16.65
CA PRO A 25 -20.30 21.01 17.73
C PRO A 25 -21.80 21.10 18.02
N PRO A 26 -22.19 21.31 19.29
CA PRO A 26 -23.59 21.54 19.63
C PRO A 26 -24.09 22.86 19.03
N GLN A 27 -25.42 23.01 18.95
CA GLN A 27 -26.04 24.23 18.45
C GLN A 27 -25.53 25.46 19.22
N TYR A 28 -25.22 26.53 18.48
CA TYR A 28 -24.65 27.74 19.07
C TYR A 28 -25.68 28.44 19.97
N SER A 29 -25.29 28.72 21.21
CA SER A 29 -26.15 29.33 22.23
C SER A 29 -26.28 30.86 22.12
N GLY A 30 -25.66 31.49 21.12
CA GLY A 30 -25.71 32.94 20.91
C GLY A 30 -24.69 33.76 21.71
N ARG A 31 -23.90 33.13 22.61
CA ARG A 31 -22.88 33.82 23.42
C ARG A 31 -21.45 33.40 23.07
N GLY A 32 -20.61 34.39 22.78
CA GLY A 32 -19.16 34.22 22.58
C GLY A 32 -18.78 33.67 21.21
N LYS A 33 -17.63 32.98 21.12
CA LYS A 33 -17.25 32.31 19.87
C LYS A 33 -17.98 30.96 19.77
N PRO A 34 -18.61 30.64 18.63
CA PRO A 34 -19.20 29.32 18.42
C PRO A 34 -18.20 28.18 18.68
N ARG A 35 -18.69 27.10 19.30
CA ARG A 35 -17.88 25.90 19.51
C ARG A 35 -17.54 25.29 18.16
N VAL A 36 -16.27 24.93 17.99
CA VAL A 36 -15.75 24.30 16.76
C VAL A 36 -15.80 22.77 16.85
N HIS A 37 -15.84 22.23 18.07
CA HIS A 37 -15.81 20.80 18.36
C HIS A 37 -16.93 20.45 19.33
N GLY A 38 -17.55 19.30 19.11
CA GLY A 38 -18.39 18.63 20.10
C GLY A 38 -17.56 17.81 21.08
N ASP A 39 -18.16 16.75 21.58
CA ASP A 39 -17.55 15.91 22.60
C ASP A 39 -16.27 15.22 22.09
N LYS A 40 -15.33 15.10 23.01
CA LYS A 40 -14.04 14.48 22.78
C LYS A 40 -14.22 12.97 22.69
N PHE A 41 -13.66 12.36 21.65
CA PHE A 41 -13.71 10.92 21.41
C PHE A 41 -12.30 10.36 21.27
N LYS A 42 -11.82 9.66 22.30
CA LYS A 42 -10.44 9.17 22.38
C LYS A 42 -10.40 7.66 22.20
N LEU A 43 -9.69 7.18 21.18
CA LEU A 43 -9.77 5.79 20.71
C LEU A 43 -9.22 4.73 21.70
N ASN A 44 -8.49 5.12 22.73
CA ASN A 44 -7.99 4.24 23.78
C ASN A 44 -8.61 4.51 25.15
N ASP A 45 -9.77 5.18 25.17
CA ASP A 45 -10.46 5.56 26.40
C ASP A 45 -11.97 5.41 26.21
N GLU A 46 -12.50 4.25 26.59
CA GLU A 46 -13.89 3.86 26.37
C GLU A 46 -14.88 4.80 27.06
N SER A 47 -14.47 5.43 28.17
CA SER A 47 -15.30 6.40 28.90
C SER A 47 -15.66 7.64 28.08
N THR A 48 -14.90 7.90 27.00
CA THR A 48 -15.12 9.05 26.10
C THR A 48 -15.98 8.70 24.89
N TRP A 49 -16.41 7.44 24.75
CA TRP A 49 -17.15 7.01 23.58
C TRP A 49 -18.63 7.35 23.73
N SER A 50 -19.21 7.94 22.68
CA SER A 50 -20.66 8.03 22.52
C SER A 50 -21.23 6.63 22.25
N ASP A 51 -22.54 6.48 22.37
CA ASP A 51 -23.19 5.28 21.86
C ASP A 51 -22.89 5.07 20.36
N PRO A 52 -22.55 3.85 19.93
CA PRO A 52 -22.33 3.56 18.52
C PRO A 52 -23.66 3.64 17.77
N GLU A 53 -23.63 4.23 16.57
CA GLU A 53 -24.80 4.31 15.70
C GLU A 53 -25.21 2.93 15.17
N GLN A 54 -24.22 2.05 14.99
CA GLN A 54 -24.46 0.68 14.58
C GLN A 54 -23.46 -0.25 15.25
N THR A 55 -23.96 -1.39 15.73
CA THR A 55 -23.15 -2.50 16.22
C THR A 55 -23.57 -3.78 15.52
N ILE A 56 -22.61 -4.53 14.99
CA ILE A 56 -22.83 -5.84 14.38
C ILE A 56 -21.87 -6.84 15.02
N GLU A 57 -22.38 -8.03 15.28
CA GLU A 57 -21.56 -9.19 15.59
C GLU A 57 -21.75 -10.26 14.51
N LEU A 58 -20.65 -10.88 14.11
CA LEU A 58 -20.66 -11.93 13.09
C LEU A 58 -19.60 -12.98 13.38
N GLU A 59 -19.81 -14.19 12.86
CA GLU A 59 -18.76 -15.20 12.79
C GLU A 59 -18.04 -15.14 11.44
N ASP A 60 -16.72 -15.07 11.51
CA ASP A 60 -15.84 -15.19 10.35
C ASP A 60 -15.06 -16.50 10.41
N ASN A 61 -15.07 -17.26 9.31
CA ASN A 61 -14.42 -18.57 9.22
C ASN A 61 -12.92 -18.56 9.58
N LYS A 62 -12.22 -17.42 9.42
CA LYS A 62 -10.79 -17.29 9.71
C LYS A 62 -10.52 -16.59 11.03
N LEU A 63 -11.28 -15.55 11.34
CA LEU A 63 -11.02 -14.71 12.50
C LEU A 63 -11.82 -15.09 13.75
N GLY A 64 -12.84 -15.94 13.62
CA GLY A 64 -13.79 -16.30 14.67
C GLY A 64 -14.87 -15.23 14.83
N ARG A 65 -15.41 -15.09 16.05
CA ARG A 65 -16.39 -14.06 16.39
C ARG A 65 -15.77 -12.66 16.32
N VAL A 66 -16.40 -11.77 15.56
CA VAL A 66 -15.97 -10.38 15.36
C VAL A 66 -17.11 -9.44 15.73
N ARG A 67 -16.80 -8.41 16.53
CA ARG A 67 -17.71 -7.30 16.84
C ARG A 67 -17.23 -6.05 16.11
N ILE A 68 -18.17 -5.34 15.50
CA ILE A 68 -17.91 -4.14 14.73
C ILE A 68 -18.82 -3.04 15.23
N ARG A 69 -18.25 -1.88 15.60
CA ARG A 69 -18.99 -0.69 16.04
C ARG A 69 -18.67 0.49 15.14
N LEU A 70 -19.69 1.30 14.87
CA LEU A 70 -19.62 2.45 13.97
C LEU A 70 -20.01 3.74 14.72
N TRP A 71 -19.23 4.79 14.50
CA TRP A 71 -19.58 6.17 14.84
C TRP A 71 -19.36 7.04 13.62
N THR A 72 -20.33 7.87 13.24
CA THR A 72 -20.18 8.79 12.11
C THR A 72 -19.86 10.20 12.59
N LYS A 73 -19.62 11.11 11.63
CA LYS A 73 -19.46 12.54 11.88
C LYS A 73 -18.38 12.90 12.90
N LYS A 74 -17.28 12.15 12.92
CA LYS A 74 -16.10 12.48 13.73
C LYS A 74 -15.06 13.19 12.87
N HIS A 75 -14.28 14.09 13.46
CA HIS A 75 -13.18 14.78 12.77
C HIS A 75 -11.94 14.93 13.63
N PHE A 76 -10.79 15.19 12.99
CA PHE A 76 -9.58 15.61 13.71
C PHE A 76 -9.64 17.09 14.08
N ARG A 77 -8.92 17.47 15.14
CA ARG A 77 -8.88 18.86 15.66
C ARG A 77 -8.57 19.91 14.60
N LEU A 78 -7.63 19.61 13.71
CA LEU A 78 -7.13 20.55 12.70
C LEU A 78 -7.87 20.44 11.36
N SER A 79 -8.82 19.51 11.22
CA SER A 79 -9.56 19.29 9.97
C SER A 79 -11.04 19.08 10.25
N THR A 80 -11.68 20.12 10.75
CA THR A 80 -13.10 20.17 11.14
C THR A 80 -14.06 19.96 9.98
N HIS A 81 -13.68 20.45 8.79
CA HIS A 81 -14.49 20.35 7.58
C HIS A 81 -14.38 18.99 6.87
N HIS A 82 -13.72 18.01 7.49
CA HIS A 82 -13.50 16.69 6.91
C HIS A 82 -14.01 15.61 7.89
N PRO A 83 -15.34 15.46 8.05
CA PRO A 83 -15.91 14.41 8.86
C PRO A 83 -15.60 13.03 8.27
N MET A 84 -15.57 12.03 9.14
CA MET A 84 -15.28 10.65 8.79
C MET A 84 -16.08 9.70 9.68
N SER A 85 -16.29 8.50 9.16
CA SER A 85 -16.86 7.38 9.89
C SER A 85 -15.75 6.58 10.56
N ILE A 86 -15.88 6.33 11.86
CA ILE A 86 -14.93 5.59 12.68
C ILE A 86 -15.51 4.21 12.93
N ILE A 87 -14.71 3.19 12.60
CA ILE A 87 -15.11 1.80 12.72
C ILE A 87 -14.14 1.13 13.71
N LEU A 88 -14.69 0.51 14.74
CA LEU A 88 -13.94 -0.35 15.65
C LEU A 88 -14.21 -1.80 15.30
N VAL A 89 -13.17 -2.57 15.01
CA VAL A 89 -13.25 -4.00 14.73
C VAL A 89 -12.52 -4.75 15.84
N GLU A 90 -13.26 -5.59 16.57
CA GLU A 90 -12.79 -6.35 17.71
C GLU A 90 -12.95 -7.84 17.43
N ARG A 91 -11.94 -8.64 17.77
CA ARG A 91 -12.05 -10.11 17.74
C ARG A 91 -12.40 -10.57 19.14
N LEU A 92 -13.44 -11.36 19.27
CA LEU A 92 -13.92 -11.87 20.55
C LEU A 92 -13.54 -13.34 20.72
N GLN A 93 -13.36 -13.74 21.96
CA GLN A 93 -13.33 -15.13 22.41
C GLN A 93 -14.76 -15.65 22.61
N ILE A 94 -14.90 -16.93 22.93
CA ILE A 94 -16.20 -17.59 23.14
C ILE A 94 -16.93 -16.97 24.34
N ASP A 95 -16.19 -16.59 25.39
CA ASP A 95 -16.68 -15.90 26.59
C ASP A 95 -17.01 -14.41 26.36
N GLY A 96 -16.83 -13.89 25.14
CA GLY A 96 -17.06 -12.48 24.79
C GLY A 96 -15.90 -11.53 25.16
N SER A 97 -14.81 -12.03 25.74
CA SER A 97 -13.61 -11.23 26.01
C SER A 97 -12.83 -10.93 24.71
N PRO A 98 -12.06 -9.83 24.63
CA PRO A 98 -11.28 -9.53 23.43
C PRO A 98 -10.14 -10.55 23.26
N ARG A 99 -10.15 -11.26 22.13
CA ARG A 99 -9.09 -12.21 21.74
C ARG A 99 -7.76 -11.51 21.42
N VAL A 100 -7.81 -10.23 21.05
CA VAL A 100 -6.63 -9.41 20.73
C VAL A 100 -6.68 -8.13 21.56
N LEU A 101 -5.63 -7.88 22.34
CA LEU A 101 -5.53 -6.72 23.25
C LEU A 101 -5.65 -5.35 22.56
N LYS A 102 -5.29 -5.27 21.27
CA LYS A 102 -5.34 -4.03 20.50
C LYS A 102 -6.34 -4.16 19.35
N PRO A 103 -7.53 -3.55 19.46
CA PRO A 103 -8.54 -3.68 18.43
C PRO A 103 -8.20 -2.86 17.18
N MET A 104 -8.97 -3.09 16.13
CA MET A 104 -8.79 -2.47 14.84
C MET A 104 -9.73 -1.27 14.59
N TRP A 105 -9.27 -0.09 14.97
CA TRP A 105 -9.74 1.20 14.44
C TRP A 105 -9.49 1.47 12.95
N LEU A 106 -10.56 1.71 12.20
CA LEU A 106 -10.54 2.18 10.83
C LEU A 106 -11.27 3.53 10.73
N ALA A 107 -10.91 4.32 9.73
CA ALA A 107 -11.62 5.52 9.31
C ALA A 107 -12.05 5.36 7.85
N PHE A 108 -13.31 5.65 7.57
CA PHE A 108 -13.85 5.73 6.22
C PHE A 108 -14.21 7.17 5.87
N VAL A 109 -13.84 7.57 4.66
CA VAL A 109 -14.16 8.88 4.07
C VAL A 109 -14.47 8.65 2.61
N GLY A 110 -15.69 8.93 2.19
CA GLY A 110 -16.14 8.64 0.84
C GLY A 110 -17.59 9.05 0.65
N GLU A 111 -18.11 8.82 -0.55
CA GLU A 111 -19.51 9.12 -0.88
C GLU A 111 -20.44 8.10 -0.23
N GLU A 112 -20.17 6.80 -0.45
CA GLU A 112 -20.99 5.71 0.08
C GLU A 112 -20.11 4.69 0.79
N MET A 113 -20.40 4.46 2.07
CA MET A 113 -19.67 3.46 2.85
C MET A 113 -20.18 2.05 2.51
N PRO A 114 -19.29 1.11 2.16
CA PRO A 114 -19.68 -0.29 2.03
C PRO A 114 -20.34 -0.82 3.30
N PRO A 115 -21.17 -1.88 3.21
CA PRO A 115 -21.78 -2.50 4.37
C PRO A 115 -20.78 -2.80 5.50
N LEU A 116 -21.19 -2.54 6.74
CA LEU A 116 -20.31 -2.62 7.91
C LEU A 116 -19.72 -4.03 8.13
N ASN A 117 -20.42 -5.08 7.69
CA ASN A 117 -19.94 -6.47 7.72
C ASN A 117 -18.84 -6.77 6.67
N GLU A 118 -18.65 -5.91 5.67
CA GLU A 118 -17.68 -6.07 4.57
C GLU A 118 -16.51 -5.08 4.62
N VAL A 119 -16.73 -3.86 5.12
CA VAL A 119 -15.73 -2.77 5.07
C VAL A 119 -14.37 -3.18 5.64
N TRP A 120 -14.33 -3.90 6.74
CA TRP A 120 -13.08 -4.37 7.35
C TRP A 120 -12.38 -5.44 6.50
N LYS A 121 -13.13 -6.27 5.77
CA LYS A 121 -12.58 -7.28 4.85
C LYS A 121 -11.89 -6.60 3.68
N LEU A 122 -12.43 -5.47 3.19
CA LEU A 122 -11.77 -4.64 2.18
C LEU A 122 -10.44 -4.10 2.70
N TYR A 123 -10.38 -3.64 3.95
CA TYR A 123 -9.13 -3.19 4.56
C TYR A 123 -8.06 -4.31 4.60
N LEU A 124 -8.45 -5.54 4.89
CA LEU A 124 -7.52 -6.67 4.89
C LEU A 124 -6.90 -6.97 3.52
N ARG A 125 -7.59 -6.63 2.42
CA ARG A 125 -7.06 -6.78 1.06
C ARG A 125 -5.85 -5.87 0.80
N ARG A 126 -5.65 -4.80 1.58
CA ARG A 126 -4.49 -3.88 1.45
C ARG A 126 -3.15 -4.63 1.46
N PHE A 127 -3.03 -5.70 2.24
CA PHE A 127 -1.79 -6.45 2.36
C PHE A 127 -1.40 -7.19 1.07
N ALA A 128 -2.33 -7.36 0.12
CA ALA A 128 -2.03 -7.90 -1.20
C ALA A 128 -0.99 -7.04 -1.96
N VAL A 129 -0.98 -5.72 -1.75
CA VAL A 129 0.00 -4.81 -2.36
C VAL A 129 1.41 -5.08 -1.82
N ASP A 130 1.54 -5.31 -0.51
CA ASP A 130 2.83 -5.64 0.12
C ASP A 130 3.36 -7.00 -0.40
N HIS A 131 2.46 -7.97 -0.58
CA HIS A 131 2.79 -9.24 -1.23
C HIS A 131 3.19 -9.07 -2.69
N TRP A 132 2.50 -8.22 -3.44
CA TRP A 132 2.84 -7.91 -4.83
C TRP A 132 4.22 -7.27 -4.92
N TYR A 133 4.55 -6.30 -4.07
CA TYR A 133 5.90 -5.71 -4.02
C TYR A 133 6.99 -6.75 -3.75
N ARG A 134 6.74 -7.69 -2.82
CA ARG A 134 7.67 -8.79 -2.57
C ARG A 134 7.83 -9.66 -3.82
N PHE A 135 6.72 -10.01 -4.45
CA PHE A 135 6.69 -10.85 -5.65
C PHE A 135 7.47 -10.22 -6.81
N ILE A 136 7.20 -8.97 -7.17
CA ILE A 136 7.87 -8.33 -8.31
C ILE A 136 9.37 -8.09 -8.06
N LYS A 137 9.78 -7.80 -6.81
CA LYS A 137 11.21 -7.66 -6.46
C LYS A 137 11.95 -8.99 -6.55
N GLN A 138 11.35 -10.06 -6.01
CA GLN A 138 12.02 -11.35 -5.88
C GLN A 138 11.94 -12.19 -7.16
N ARG A 139 10.76 -12.25 -7.78
CA ARG A 139 10.48 -13.14 -8.92
C ARG A 139 10.58 -12.46 -10.26
N LEU A 140 10.08 -11.23 -10.38
CA LEU A 140 10.12 -10.45 -11.63
C LEU A 140 11.35 -9.55 -11.72
N HIS A 141 12.25 -9.65 -10.75
CA HIS A 141 13.54 -8.98 -10.76
C HIS A 141 13.44 -7.45 -10.90
N TRP A 142 12.40 -6.83 -10.36
CA TRP A 142 12.16 -5.38 -10.48
C TRP A 142 13.40 -4.53 -10.14
N THR A 143 14.16 -4.92 -9.11
CA THR A 143 15.34 -4.17 -8.64
C THR A 143 16.68 -4.74 -9.09
N LEU A 144 16.70 -5.77 -9.95
CA LEU A 144 17.93 -6.42 -10.39
C LEU A 144 18.64 -5.64 -11.52
N PRO A 145 17.94 -5.11 -12.56
CA PRO A 145 18.58 -4.36 -13.62
C PRO A 145 19.31 -3.11 -13.12
N LYS A 146 20.58 -2.95 -13.52
CA LYS A 146 21.40 -1.76 -13.25
C LYS A 146 21.25 -0.76 -14.40
N LEU A 147 20.07 -0.16 -14.49
CA LEU A 147 19.72 0.80 -15.53
C LEU A 147 20.48 2.12 -15.33
N SER A 148 20.70 2.83 -16.43
CA SER A 148 21.68 3.92 -16.50
C SER A 148 21.08 5.30 -16.31
N THR A 149 19.77 5.46 -16.53
CA THR A 149 19.05 6.72 -16.38
C THR A 149 17.73 6.52 -15.60
N PRO A 150 17.21 7.56 -14.92
CA PRO A 150 15.91 7.48 -14.25
C PRO A 150 14.77 7.05 -15.18
N GLN A 151 14.73 7.57 -16.41
CA GLN A 151 13.70 7.24 -17.39
C GLN A 151 13.71 5.76 -17.78
N GLN A 152 14.88 5.12 -17.77
CA GLN A 152 14.97 3.67 -17.98
C GLN A 152 14.39 2.92 -16.78
N CYS A 153 14.69 3.36 -15.54
CA CYS A 153 14.12 2.79 -14.32
C CYS A 153 12.60 2.93 -14.27
N ASP A 154 12.06 4.07 -14.70
CA ASP A 154 10.63 4.33 -14.75
C ASP A 154 9.96 3.39 -15.75
N ARG A 155 10.47 3.32 -17.00
CA ARG A 155 9.96 2.39 -18.02
C ARG A 155 9.99 0.94 -17.56
N TRP A 156 11.05 0.51 -16.86
CA TRP A 156 11.12 -0.83 -16.29
C TRP A 156 10.08 -1.06 -15.20
N SER A 157 9.80 -0.04 -14.38
CA SER A 157 8.77 -0.10 -13.35
C SER A 157 7.37 -0.14 -13.95
N ASP A 158 7.13 0.60 -15.03
CA ASP A 158 5.87 0.62 -15.78
C ASP A 158 5.52 -0.75 -16.39
N LEU A 159 6.53 -1.59 -16.67
CA LEU A 159 6.32 -2.96 -17.14
C LEU A 159 5.88 -3.93 -16.03
N MET A 160 6.16 -3.65 -14.75
CA MET A 160 5.87 -4.61 -13.66
C MET A 160 4.37 -4.94 -13.54
N PRO A 161 3.44 -3.96 -13.59
CA PRO A 161 2.01 -4.26 -13.62
C PRO A 161 1.61 -5.09 -14.85
N LEU A 162 2.14 -4.78 -16.04
CA LEU A 162 1.82 -5.50 -17.28
C LEU A 162 2.26 -6.96 -17.22
N ILE A 163 3.49 -7.22 -16.79
CA ILE A 163 3.99 -8.60 -16.61
C ILE A 163 3.16 -9.33 -15.53
N THR A 164 2.72 -8.63 -14.48
CA THR A 164 1.85 -9.24 -13.47
C THR A 164 0.50 -9.64 -14.06
N TRP A 165 -0.08 -8.81 -14.93
CA TRP A 165 -1.33 -9.13 -15.65
C TRP A 165 -1.16 -10.29 -16.60
N GLU A 166 -0.07 -10.34 -17.37
CA GLU A 166 0.24 -11.48 -18.25
C GLU A 166 0.32 -12.79 -17.46
N LEU A 167 1.00 -12.79 -16.31
CA LEU A 167 1.06 -13.95 -15.44
C LEU A 167 -0.30 -14.31 -14.82
N TRP A 168 -1.13 -13.33 -14.52
CA TRP A 168 -2.48 -13.59 -14.02
C TRP A 168 -3.35 -14.25 -15.08
N LEU A 169 -3.32 -13.76 -16.32
CA LEU A 169 -4.04 -14.34 -17.47
C LEU A 169 -3.51 -15.73 -17.86
N ALA A 170 -2.19 -15.94 -17.77
CA ALA A 170 -1.56 -17.21 -18.08
C ALA A 170 -1.88 -18.32 -17.09
N ARG A 171 -2.42 -17.99 -15.91
CA ARG A 171 -2.62 -18.92 -14.78
C ARG A 171 -3.38 -20.18 -15.16
N ASP A 172 -4.41 -20.05 -15.99
CA ASP A 172 -5.30 -21.16 -16.35
C ASP A 172 -4.81 -21.91 -17.61
N ILE A 173 -3.72 -21.43 -18.23
CA ILE A 173 -3.16 -21.95 -19.49
C ILE A 173 -1.83 -22.65 -19.24
N VAL A 174 -1.06 -22.22 -18.23
CA VAL A 174 0.23 -22.82 -17.91
C VAL A 174 0.08 -24.25 -17.39
N ASN A 175 0.93 -25.14 -17.89
CA ASN A 175 1.14 -26.46 -17.28
C ASN A 175 2.14 -26.33 -16.15
N ASP A 176 1.76 -26.70 -14.91
CA ASP A 176 2.68 -26.64 -13.76
C ASP A 176 3.84 -27.63 -13.93
N HIS A 177 5.04 -27.19 -13.55
CA HIS A 177 6.26 -28.00 -13.57
C HIS A 177 6.96 -27.84 -12.21
N PRO A 178 6.46 -28.49 -11.15
CA PRO A 178 7.03 -28.39 -9.81
C PRO A 178 8.46 -28.94 -9.76
N LEU A 179 9.32 -28.30 -8.97
CA LEU A 179 10.62 -28.85 -8.57
C LEU A 179 10.41 -30.06 -7.63
N PRO A 180 11.41 -30.94 -7.45
CA PRO A 180 11.24 -32.17 -6.67
C PRO A 180 10.74 -31.97 -5.23
N TRP A 181 11.11 -30.84 -4.59
CA TRP A 181 10.69 -30.49 -3.22
C TRP A 181 9.42 -29.64 -3.16
N GLN A 182 8.83 -29.31 -4.31
CA GLN A 182 7.68 -28.43 -4.41
C GLN A 182 6.39 -29.25 -4.43
N LYS A 183 5.51 -29.02 -3.45
CA LYS A 183 4.20 -29.69 -3.38
C LYS A 183 3.34 -29.40 -4.61
N GLN A 184 2.58 -30.38 -5.07
CA GLN A 184 1.54 -30.16 -6.08
C GLN A 184 0.41 -29.32 -5.50
N ILE A 185 -0.09 -28.37 -6.29
CA ILE A 185 -1.18 -27.48 -5.91
C ILE A 185 -2.16 -27.34 -7.08
N THR A 186 -3.45 -27.26 -6.78
CA THR A 186 -4.50 -27.11 -7.80
C THR A 186 -4.66 -25.65 -8.26
N LYS A 187 -4.57 -24.71 -7.32
CA LYS A 187 -4.63 -23.27 -7.59
C LYS A 187 -3.23 -22.68 -7.60
N LEU A 188 -2.67 -22.48 -8.80
CA LEU A 188 -1.32 -21.95 -8.95
C LEU A 188 -1.17 -20.56 -8.32
N THR A 189 -0.04 -20.34 -7.66
CA THR A 189 0.35 -19.02 -7.14
C THR A 189 1.07 -18.22 -8.25
N PRO A 190 1.14 -16.88 -8.16
CA PRO A 190 1.87 -16.07 -9.15
C PRO A 190 3.33 -16.54 -9.35
N GLY A 191 3.98 -17.00 -8.28
CA GLY A 191 5.33 -17.59 -8.33
C GLY A 191 5.39 -18.87 -9.17
N ARG A 192 4.40 -19.76 -9.03
CA ARG A 192 4.30 -20.99 -9.83
C ARG A 192 3.97 -20.71 -11.28
N VAL A 193 3.06 -19.78 -11.54
CA VAL A 193 2.76 -19.37 -12.92
C VAL A 193 4.01 -18.79 -13.59
N ALA A 194 4.74 -17.90 -12.91
CA ALA A 194 6.01 -17.38 -13.42
C ALA A 194 7.05 -18.49 -13.67
N GLN A 195 7.08 -19.56 -12.87
CA GLN A 195 7.96 -20.72 -13.07
C GLN A 195 7.59 -21.52 -14.33
N ALA A 196 6.30 -21.68 -14.61
CA ALA A 196 5.80 -22.40 -15.77
C ALA A 196 5.72 -21.55 -17.07
N MET A 197 5.75 -20.22 -16.95
CA MET A 197 5.63 -19.27 -18.07
C MET A 197 6.57 -19.53 -19.26
N PRO A 198 7.83 -20.00 -19.09
CA PRO A 198 8.69 -20.34 -20.22
C PRO A 198 8.05 -21.30 -21.23
N GLY A 199 7.20 -22.23 -20.77
CA GLY A 199 6.49 -23.16 -21.67
C GLY A 199 5.52 -22.46 -22.63
N ILE A 200 4.88 -21.37 -22.20
CA ILE A 200 4.03 -20.54 -23.07
C ILE A 200 4.90 -19.70 -23.99
N LEU A 201 5.95 -19.06 -23.46
CA LEU A 201 6.82 -18.18 -24.25
C LEU A 201 7.50 -18.91 -25.42
N VAL A 202 7.87 -20.18 -25.23
CA VAL A 202 8.42 -21.01 -26.32
C VAL A 202 7.38 -21.26 -27.41
N ARG A 203 6.10 -21.46 -27.07
CA ARG A 203 5.02 -21.71 -28.04
C ARG A 203 4.59 -20.46 -28.79
N VAL A 204 4.49 -19.33 -28.09
CA VAL A 204 4.16 -18.01 -28.68
C VAL A 204 5.29 -17.52 -29.59
N SER A 205 6.52 -18.00 -29.35
CA SER A 205 7.75 -17.54 -29.97
C SER A 205 8.05 -16.06 -29.64
N THR A 206 9.08 -15.50 -30.26
CA THR A 206 9.47 -14.10 -30.05
C THR A 206 9.13 -13.27 -31.27
N PRO A 207 8.49 -12.10 -31.11
CA PRO A 207 8.37 -11.12 -32.20
C PRO A 207 9.70 -10.43 -32.51
N ALA A 208 10.75 -10.67 -31.70
CA ALA A 208 12.05 -10.07 -31.90
C ALA A 208 12.72 -10.60 -33.17
N GLN A 209 13.34 -9.69 -33.92
CA GLN A 209 14.17 -10.06 -35.06
C GLN A 209 15.35 -10.93 -34.60
N PRO A 210 15.83 -11.85 -35.46
CA PRO A 210 17.02 -12.64 -35.17
C PRO A 210 18.20 -11.72 -34.81
N PRO A 211 19.05 -12.12 -33.85
CA PRO A 211 20.19 -11.31 -33.46
C PRO A 211 21.09 -11.07 -34.68
N LYS A 212 21.59 -9.84 -34.81
CA LYS A 212 22.55 -9.53 -35.89
C LYS A 212 23.77 -10.43 -35.75
N PRO A 213 24.23 -11.10 -36.82
CA PRO A 213 25.43 -11.93 -36.76
C PRO A 213 26.59 -11.09 -36.24
N ARG A 214 27.23 -11.57 -35.17
CA ARG A 214 28.36 -10.89 -34.55
C ARG A 214 29.58 -11.05 -35.46
N GLY A 215 29.72 -10.18 -36.45
CA GLY A 215 30.97 -10.03 -37.19
C GLY A 215 32.09 -9.46 -36.31
N LYS A 216 33.32 -9.44 -36.83
CA LYS A 216 34.37 -8.60 -36.23
C LYS A 216 33.93 -7.15 -36.37
N SER A 217 33.67 -6.50 -35.24
CA SER A 217 33.47 -5.05 -35.23
C SER A 217 34.67 -4.40 -35.91
N PRO A 218 34.49 -3.38 -36.78
CA PRO A 218 35.58 -2.65 -37.41
C PRO A 218 36.47 -1.89 -36.41
N GLY A 219 36.20 -2.04 -35.10
CA GLY A 219 36.94 -1.37 -34.05
C GLY A 219 36.51 0.09 -33.92
N TRP A 220 37.19 0.79 -33.03
CA TRP A 220 37.01 2.23 -32.86
C TRP A 220 37.80 2.96 -33.94
N LYS A 221 37.21 3.95 -34.62
CA LYS A 221 37.92 4.71 -35.64
C LYS A 221 39.10 5.48 -35.01
N THR A 222 40.28 5.34 -35.58
CA THR A 222 41.47 6.11 -35.19
C THR A 222 41.17 7.60 -35.26
N GLY A 223 41.50 8.36 -34.21
CA GLY A 223 41.21 9.80 -34.11
C GLY A 223 39.84 10.17 -33.55
N GLN A 224 38.90 9.22 -33.41
CA GLN A 224 37.61 9.50 -32.76
C GLN A 224 37.79 9.54 -31.24
N ASN A 225 37.44 10.65 -30.58
CA ASN A 225 37.52 10.73 -29.11
C ASN A 225 36.36 9.97 -28.44
N ARG A 226 36.66 9.20 -27.39
CA ARG A 226 35.64 8.53 -26.58
C ARG A 226 34.96 9.56 -25.66
N GLN A 227 33.65 9.70 -25.79
CA GLN A 227 32.86 10.42 -24.80
C GLN A 227 32.83 9.61 -23.50
N ARG A 228 33.43 10.14 -22.43
CA ARG A 228 33.31 9.54 -21.10
C ARG A 228 31.89 9.73 -20.61
N ARG A 229 31.35 8.69 -19.97
CA ARG A 229 30.04 8.77 -19.33
C ARG A 229 30.03 9.88 -18.26
N ILE A 230 29.00 10.72 -18.28
CA ILE A 230 28.79 11.76 -17.26
C ILE A 230 28.69 11.08 -15.90
N ARG A 231 29.57 11.49 -14.96
CA ARG A 231 29.54 11.03 -13.57
C ARG A 231 28.75 12.04 -12.75
N TYR A 232 27.60 11.61 -12.24
CA TYR A 232 26.82 12.42 -11.31
C TYR A 232 27.42 12.33 -9.89
N PRO A 233 27.38 13.41 -9.09
CA PRO A 233 27.85 13.38 -7.71
C PRO A 233 27.00 12.41 -6.87
N ILE A 234 27.64 11.73 -5.92
CA ILE A 234 26.97 10.81 -5.01
C ILE A 234 26.10 11.61 -4.03
N VAL A 235 24.78 11.47 -4.11
CA VAL A 235 23.86 12.04 -3.13
C VAL A 235 23.93 11.20 -1.84
N LYS A 236 24.57 11.73 -0.80
CA LYS A 236 24.60 11.09 0.53
C LYS A 236 23.38 11.52 1.34
N LYS A 237 22.67 10.55 1.92
CA LYS A 237 21.42 10.76 2.68
C LYS A 237 21.61 11.56 3.98
N ARG A 238 22.85 11.74 4.45
CA ARG A 238 23.22 12.60 5.58
C ARG A 238 23.93 13.83 5.04
N THR A 239 23.34 15.01 5.24
CA THR A 239 24.08 16.27 5.28
C THR A 239 24.99 16.22 6.51
N LEU A 240 26.30 16.27 6.29
CA LEU A 240 27.21 16.65 7.38
C LEU A 240 26.83 18.08 7.81
N PRO A 241 26.78 18.40 9.11
CA PRO A 241 26.58 19.77 9.54
C PRO A 241 27.64 20.65 8.86
N SER A 242 27.25 21.80 8.32
CA SER A 242 28.24 22.76 7.85
C SER A 242 29.18 23.08 9.02
N ARG A 243 30.49 22.97 8.79
CA ARG A 243 31.48 23.50 9.74
C ARG A 243 31.18 24.99 9.87
N LYS A 244 30.71 25.43 11.05
CA LYS A 244 30.64 26.87 11.36
C LYS A 244 32.02 27.45 11.06
N ALA A 245 32.07 28.47 10.20
CA ALA A 245 33.28 29.23 9.98
C ALA A 245 33.77 29.71 11.35
N GLN A 246 35.06 29.48 11.65
CA GLN A 246 35.66 30.03 12.85
C GLN A 246 35.49 31.56 12.83
N PRO A 247 35.09 32.19 13.94
CA PRO A 247 35.08 33.63 14.02
C PRO A 247 36.51 34.12 13.75
N LYS A 248 36.65 35.08 12.82
CA LYS A 248 37.90 35.81 12.63
C LYS A 248 38.29 36.40 13.98
N THR A 249 39.43 35.98 14.50
CA THR A 249 40.08 36.65 15.62
C THR A 249 40.42 38.08 15.25
N ALA A 250 40.27 38.96 16.24
CA ALA A 250 40.29 40.42 16.19
C ALA A 250 41.49 41.02 15.44
#